data_AF-A0A959JSK5-F1
#
_entry.id   AF-A0A959JSK5-F1
#
_cell.length_a   1.000
_cell.length_b   1.000
_cell.length_c   1.000
_cell.angle_alpha   90.00
_cell.angle_beta   90.00
_cell.angle_gamma   90.00
#
_symmetry.space_group_name_H-M   'P 1'
#
loop_
_entity.id
_entity.type
_entity.pdbx_description
1 polymer ?
#
loop_
_entity_poly.entity_id
_entity_poly.type
_entity_poly.pdbx_seq_one_letter_code
_entity_poly.pdbx_strand_id
1 'polypeptide(L)'
;VSVNISGYIQSVTVSLSDGYDGNANNLSVNLSDVTYCGDFCVDTDGDTVCDDADVCPGFDDTLLGLPCNDGDPCTINDTWVSCATCAGTATGDSDGDGVCDALDVCPGGDDNVDSDGDGIPDDCDPLNCTPATNNFPSNPLTHQGTGSATTSVMFPPNNQDVSFTISNLDAKENGNPGKRYIDLVTVTYVDGNGSTQTYGVFSGSNTSSVNVNIAGDVQSVTVALTDGYDGNSGNEVLSVNMSSVSSCIQPSALPEGALEEAAVDYRIFPNPFSDEFTVELDQAQEGVQIIVADTYGRIVKQVDASNQEWVTLHLANDVNRSQLLFVTIVRPNRKNVTERVLIMNE
;
A
#
# COMPACT_ATOMS: atom_id res chain seq x y z
N VAL A 1 35.10 -60.93 36.92
CA VAL A 1 35.30 -61.16 35.46
C VAL A 1 35.75 -59.84 34.88
N SER A 2 36.82 -59.83 34.08
CA SER A 2 37.26 -58.62 33.40
C SER A 2 36.79 -58.68 31.95
N VAL A 3 36.10 -57.62 31.51
CA VAL A 3 35.58 -57.50 30.15
C VAL A 3 36.32 -56.35 29.48
N ASN A 4 37.07 -56.65 28.42
CA ASN A 4 37.72 -55.65 27.59
C ASN A 4 37.02 -55.62 26.24
N ILE A 5 36.57 -54.43 25.82
CA ILE A 5 35.92 -54.22 24.52
C ILE A 5 36.79 -53.23 23.75
N SER A 6 37.08 -53.52 22.49
CA SER A 6 37.93 -52.68 21.63
C SER A 6 37.11 -52.08 20.49
N GLY A 7 37.43 -50.85 20.08
CA GLY A 7 36.72 -50.09 19.04
C GLY A 7 36.04 -48.84 19.59
N TYR A 8 35.32 -48.12 18.73
CA TYR A 8 34.49 -46.98 19.14
C TYR A 8 33.18 -47.50 19.75
N ILE A 9 32.96 -47.22 21.02
CA ILE A 9 31.84 -47.75 21.80
C ILE A 9 31.00 -46.56 22.27
N GLN A 10 29.71 -46.58 21.94
CA GLN A 10 28.77 -45.54 22.39
C GLN A 10 28.10 -45.88 23.74
N SER A 11 27.88 -47.17 24.03
CA SER A 11 27.28 -47.60 25.30
C SER A 11 27.65 -49.04 25.66
N VAL A 12 27.61 -49.34 26.97
CA VAL A 12 27.79 -50.69 27.52
C VAL A 12 26.63 -50.97 28.49
N THR A 13 25.90 -52.06 28.25
CA THR A 13 24.80 -52.49 29.12
C THR A 13 25.15 -53.80 29.82
N VAL A 14 24.98 -53.85 31.14
CA VAL A 14 25.16 -55.06 31.95
C VAL A 14 23.81 -55.48 32.53
N SER A 15 23.43 -56.75 32.36
CA SER A 15 22.19 -57.31 32.91
C SER A 15 22.49 -58.50 33.83
N LEU A 16 21.69 -58.64 34.89
CA LEU A 16 21.78 -59.74 35.86
C LEU A 16 20.46 -60.51 35.86
N SER A 17 20.55 -61.83 35.74
CA SER A 17 19.41 -62.74 35.83
C SER A 17 19.80 -64.00 36.62
N ASP A 18 18.82 -64.67 37.23
CA ASP A 18 19.08 -65.97 37.85
C ASP A 18 19.27 -67.04 36.77
N GLY A 19 20.42 -67.71 36.83
CA GLY A 19 20.81 -68.73 35.86
C GLY A 19 20.26 -70.13 36.14
N TYR A 20 19.55 -70.35 37.25
CA TYR A 20 19.02 -71.67 37.62
C TYR A 20 17.56 -71.87 37.20
N ASP A 21 16.64 -71.00 37.64
CA ASP A 21 15.21 -71.09 37.27
C ASP A 21 14.57 -69.73 36.94
N GLY A 22 15.33 -68.64 37.02
CA GLY A 22 14.91 -67.30 36.66
C GLY A 22 14.12 -66.58 37.76
N ASN A 23 13.89 -67.20 38.91
CA ASN A 23 13.11 -66.65 40.01
C ASN A 23 13.97 -66.43 41.25
N ALA A 24 14.55 -65.23 41.36
CA ALA A 24 15.25 -64.81 42.55
C ALA A 24 14.60 -63.61 43.23
N ASN A 25 14.49 -63.68 44.56
CA ASN A 25 13.93 -62.59 45.38
C ASN A 25 14.92 -61.44 45.59
N ASN A 26 16.23 -61.69 45.47
CA ASN A 26 17.27 -60.66 45.54
C ASN A 26 18.59 -61.16 44.94
N LEU A 27 18.94 -60.71 43.73
CA LEU A 27 20.24 -60.96 43.09
C LEU A 27 21.08 -59.68 43.20
N SER A 28 22.36 -59.82 43.58
CA SER A 28 23.29 -58.71 43.55
C SER A 28 24.65 -59.16 43.05
N VAL A 29 25.28 -58.29 42.26
CA VAL A 29 26.68 -58.39 41.88
C VAL A 29 27.31 -57.02 42.06
N ASN A 30 28.58 -56.99 42.46
CA ASN A 30 29.33 -55.75 42.53
C ASN A 30 29.98 -55.50 41.16
N LEU A 31 29.76 -54.31 40.62
CA LEU A 31 30.42 -53.83 39.41
C LEU A 31 31.59 -52.93 39.81
N SER A 32 32.70 -53.01 39.07
CA SER A 32 33.82 -52.08 39.21
C SER A 32 33.60 -50.84 38.36
N ASP A 33 34.42 -49.81 38.59
CA ASP A 33 34.50 -48.65 37.70
C ASP A 33 34.83 -49.07 36.26
N VAL A 34 34.29 -48.33 35.30
CA VAL A 34 34.59 -48.50 33.88
C VAL A 34 35.78 -47.60 33.54
N THR A 35 36.87 -48.19 33.05
CA THR A 35 38.02 -47.43 32.55
C THR A 35 37.97 -47.39 31.02
N TYR A 36 38.02 -46.21 30.44
CA TYR A 36 38.03 -45.99 28.99
C TYR A 36 39.19 -45.06 28.60
N CYS A 37 39.57 -45.10 27.32
CA CYS A 37 40.58 -44.21 26.76
C CYS A 37 39.87 -43.17 25.87
N GLY A 38 39.77 -41.94 26.38
CA GLY A 38 39.23 -40.79 25.66
C GLY A 38 38.97 -39.66 26.64
N ASP A 39 39.45 -38.45 26.32
CA ASP A 39 39.09 -37.26 27.08
C ASP A 39 37.59 -37.01 26.83
N PHE A 40 36.78 -37.28 27.85
CA PHE A 40 35.46 -36.70 27.94
C PHE A 40 35.67 -35.26 28.39
N CYS A 41 35.86 -34.35 27.43
CA CYS A 41 35.72 -32.94 27.71
C CYS A 41 34.25 -32.65 28.05
N VAL A 42 34.01 -31.64 28.87
CA VAL A 42 32.64 -31.15 29.09
C VAL A 42 32.24 -30.41 27.81
N ASP A 43 31.06 -30.73 27.29
CA ASP A 43 30.42 -30.09 26.15
C ASP A 43 29.05 -29.65 26.68
N THR A 44 28.99 -28.40 27.16
CA THR A 44 27.88 -27.87 27.95
C THR A 44 26.62 -27.65 27.10
N ASP A 45 26.78 -27.32 25.82
CA ASP A 45 25.67 -27.00 24.92
C ASP A 45 25.38 -28.09 23.86
N GLY A 46 26.24 -29.10 23.77
CA GLY A 46 26.02 -30.32 23.00
C GLY A 46 26.28 -30.14 21.51
N ASP A 47 27.10 -29.18 21.11
CA ASP A 47 27.39 -28.84 19.72
C ASP A 47 28.55 -29.65 19.11
N THR A 48 29.10 -30.59 19.88
CA THR A 48 30.24 -31.45 19.54
C THR A 48 31.62 -30.80 19.67
N VAL A 49 31.69 -29.58 20.22
CA VAL A 49 32.91 -28.89 20.61
C VAL A 49 33.04 -28.89 22.15
N CYS A 50 34.27 -29.08 22.62
CA CYS A 50 34.56 -29.10 24.05
C CYS A 50 34.52 -27.68 24.63
N ASP A 51 34.03 -27.48 25.87
CA ASP A 51 33.99 -26.18 26.57
C ASP A 51 35.33 -25.40 26.58
N ASP A 52 36.48 -26.10 26.52
CA ASP A 52 37.81 -25.49 26.51
C ASP A 52 38.28 -25.04 25.11
N ALA A 53 37.61 -25.52 24.07
CA ALA A 53 37.78 -25.16 22.66
C ALA A 53 36.58 -24.40 22.08
N ASP A 54 35.45 -24.37 22.80
CA ASP A 54 34.19 -23.74 22.44
C ASP A 54 34.32 -22.21 22.45
N VAL A 55 34.12 -21.63 21.27
CA VAL A 55 34.16 -20.17 21.08
C VAL A 55 32.82 -19.52 21.45
N CYS A 56 31.73 -20.29 21.40
CA CYS A 56 30.36 -19.85 21.47
C CYS A 56 29.52 -20.63 22.50
N PRO A 57 29.68 -20.38 23.81
CA PRO A 57 28.92 -21.10 24.83
C PRO A 57 27.40 -20.98 24.63
N GLY A 58 26.74 -22.10 24.36
CA GLY A 58 25.30 -22.17 24.09
C GLY A 58 24.91 -22.05 22.61
N PHE A 59 25.87 -22.08 21.68
CA PHE A 59 25.65 -21.96 20.24
C PHE A 59 26.69 -22.75 19.45
N ASP A 60 26.20 -23.53 18.49
CA ASP A 60 27.03 -24.36 17.60
C ASP A 60 28.04 -23.52 16.81
N ASP A 61 29.30 -23.50 17.26
CA ASP A 61 30.35 -22.68 16.66
C ASP A 61 30.77 -23.18 15.26
N THR A 62 30.35 -24.39 14.87
CA THR A 62 30.52 -24.93 13.52
C THR A 62 29.66 -24.20 12.49
N LEU A 63 28.66 -23.44 12.95
CA LEU A 63 27.82 -22.59 12.10
C LEU A 63 28.51 -21.30 11.68
N LEU A 64 29.60 -20.88 12.34
CA LEU A 64 30.31 -19.66 11.99
C LEU A 64 30.81 -19.68 10.54
N GLY A 65 30.48 -18.64 9.79
CA GLY A 65 30.76 -18.52 8.36
C GLY A 65 29.81 -19.29 7.43
N LEU A 66 28.84 -20.05 7.97
CA LEU A 66 27.77 -20.63 7.15
C LEU A 66 26.68 -19.59 6.83
N PRO A 67 25.94 -19.78 5.72
CA PRO A 67 24.81 -18.93 5.38
C PRO A 67 23.75 -18.90 6.47
N CYS A 68 23.19 -17.73 6.70
CA CYS A 68 22.06 -17.51 7.62
C CYS A 68 21.07 -16.51 6.99
N ASN A 69 20.11 -16.02 7.77
CA ASN A 69 19.21 -14.94 7.37
C ASN A 69 19.10 -13.99 8.56
N ASP A 70 19.56 -12.75 8.39
CA ASP A 70 19.56 -11.73 9.46
C ASP A 70 18.22 -10.98 9.56
N GLY A 71 17.30 -11.25 8.63
CA GLY A 71 15.98 -10.65 8.54
C GLY A 71 15.98 -9.27 7.87
N ASP A 72 17.13 -8.78 7.41
CA ASP A 72 17.27 -7.52 6.71
C ASP A 72 17.28 -7.77 5.19
N PRO A 73 16.24 -7.35 4.44
CA PRO A 73 16.24 -7.50 2.99
C PRO A 73 17.29 -6.64 2.27
N CYS A 74 17.90 -5.66 2.96
CA CYS A 74 18.92 -4.77 2.41
C CYS A 74 20.34 -5.30 2.55
N THR A 75 20.50 -6.53 3.04
CA THR A 75 21.77 -7.24 3.11
C THR A 75 21.76 -8.45 2.19
N ILE A 76 22.94 -8.79 1.67
CA ILE A 76 23.19 -9.99 0.86
C ILE A 76 24.36 -10.79 1.41
N ASN A 77 24.39 -12.09 1.10
CA ASN A 77 25.43 -13.01 1.56
C ASN A 77 25.53 -13.10 3.09
N ASP A 78 24.39 -13.21 3.76
CA ASP A 78 24.33 -13.27 5.23
C ASP A 78 25.05 -14.51 5.74
N THR A 79 25.94 -14.31 6.70
CA THR A 79 26.67 -15.38 7.36
C THR A 79 26.71 -15.19 8.86
N TRP A 80 26.86 -16.28 9.60
CA TRP A 80 27.11 -16.22 11.04
C TRP A 80 28.50 -15.63 11.29
N VAL A 81 28.56 -14.34 11.63
CA VAL A 81 29.81 -13.62 11.92
C VAL A 81 30.22 -13.73 13.40
N SER A 82 29.27 -14.09 14.26
CA SER A 82 29.49 -14.39 15.67
C SER A 82 28.41 -15.35 16.20
N CYS A 83 28.61 -15.84 17.42
CA CYS A 83 27.73 -16.78 18.13
C CYS A 83 26.26 -16.35 18.25
N ALA A 84 25.94 -15.08 18.00
CA ALA A 84 24.58 -14.57 18.05
C ALA A 84 24.28 -13.55 16.93
N THR A 85 25.19 -13.41 15.96
CA THR A 85 25.06 -12.41 14.91
C THR A 85 25.09 -13.08 13.56
N CYS A 86 23.94 -13.14 12.93
CA CYS A 86 23.81 -13.27 11.50
C CYS A 86 23.89 -11.86 10.90
N ALA A 87 24.72 -11.65 9.89
CA ALA A 87 24.82 -10.38 9.20
C ALA A 87 25.27 -10.58 7.75
N GLY A 88 24.68 -9.82 6.83
CA GLY A 88 25.11 -9.73 5.45
C GLY A 88 25.89 -8.46 5.10
N THR A 89 26.16 -8.30 3.81
CA THR A 89 26.76 -7.12 3.21
C THR A 89 25.66 -6.22 2.67
N ALA A 90 25.62 -4.96 3.10
CA ALA A 90 24.64 -3.99 2.61
C ALA A 90 24.73 -3.85 1.08
N THR A 91 23.59 -3.85 0.40
CA THR A 91 23.54 -3.66 -1.05
C THR A 91 23.82 -2.22 -1.47
N GLY A 92 23.59 -1.26 -0.58
CA GLY A 92 23.68 0.17 -0.89
C GLY A 92 22.30 0.79 -1.14
N ASP A 93 22.34 2.07 -1.49
CA ASP A 93 21.22 2.93 -1.87
C ASP A 93 21.81 3.92 -2.90
N SER A 94 21.62 3.60 -4.18
CA SER A 94 22.36 4.17 -5.30
C SER A 94 21.89 5.58 -5.68
N ASP A 95 20.60 5.87 -5.51
CA ASP A 95 19.97 7.18 -5.73
C ASP A 95 19.77 8.00 -4.45
N GLY A 96 19.88 7.36 -3.27
CA GLY A 96 19.86 8.05 -1.99
C GLY A 96 18.46 8.38 -1.50
N ASP A 97 17.46 7.62 -1.93
CA ASP A 97 16.04 7.82 -1.59
C ASP A 97 15.63 7.15 -0.27
N GLY A 98 16.53 6.36 0.33
CA GLY A 98 16.32 5.64 1.57
C GLY A 98 15.81 4.21 1.41
N VAL A 99 15.58 3.75 0.17
CA VAL A 99 15.34 2.35 -0.19
C VAL A 99 16.65 1.75 -0.69
N CYS A 100 16.97 0.54 -0.25
CA CYS A 100 18.22 -0.09 -0.67
C CYS A 100 18.11 -0.66 -2.08
N ASP A 101 19.22 -0.75 -2.82
CA ASP A 101 19.29 -1.28 -4.18
C ASP A 101 18.64 -2.69 -4.36
N ALA A 102 18.52 -3.46 -3.28
CA ALA A 102 17.87 -4.77 -3.28
C ALA A 102 16.33 -4.71 -3.35
N LEU A 103 15.75 -3.62 -2.84
CA LEU A 103 14.32 -3.33 -2.78
C LEU A 103 13.89 -2.21 -3.73
N ASP A 104 14.86 -1.56 -4.39
CA ASP A 104 14.67 -0.47 -5.33
C ASP A 104 13.80 -0.93 -6.52
N VAL A 105 12.62 -0.32 -6.64
CA VAL A 105 11.66 -0.57 -7.73
C VAL A 105 11.93 0.39 -8.89
N CYS A 106 12.46 1.57 -8.60
CA CYS A 106 12.69 2.68 -9.49
C CYS A 106 14.18 3.08 -9.59
N PRO A 107 15.02 2.30 -10.32
CA PRO A 107 16.46 2.56 -10.32
C PRO A 107 16.84 3.97 -10.79
N GLY A 108 17.46 4.74 -9.90
CA GLY A 108 17.90 6.10 -10.16
C GLY A 108 16.85 7.17 -9.84
N GLY A 109 15.76 6.81 -9.17
CA GLY A 109 14.62 7.67 -8.80
C GLY A 109 14.10 7.35 -7.41
N ASP A 110 13.19 8.17 -6.89
CA ASP A 110 12.67 8.01 -5.51
C ASP A 110 11.47 7.06 -5.45
N ASP A 111 11.63 5.89 -4.84
CA ASP A 111 10.61 4.86 -4.62
C ASP A 111 9.48 5.31 -3.69
N ASN A 112 9.69 6.35 -2.87
CA ASN A 112 8.72 6.81 -1.88
C ASN A 112 7.72 7.81 -2.46
N VAL A 113 7.96 8.29 -3.68
CA VAL A 113 7.11 9.26 -4.36
C VAL A 113 6.23 8.52 -5.35
N ASP A 114 4.98 8.29 -4.96
CA ASP A 114 3.91 7.76 -5.82
C ASP A 114 2.74 8.75 -5.73
N SER A 115 2.68 9.67 -6.68
CA SER A 115 1.71 10.76 -6.63
C SER A 115 0.29 10.22 -6.78
N ASP A 116 0.07 9.27 -7.69
CA ASP A 116 -1.27 8.82 -8.08
C ASP A 116 -1.76 7.57 -7.33
N GLY A 117 -0.88 6.95 -6.55
CA GLY A 117 -1.17 5.89 -5.60
C GLY A 117 -1.37 4.53 -6.27
N ASP A 118 -0.88 4.32 -7.49
CA ASP A 118 -1.04 3.06 -8.22
C ASP A 118 -0.01 1.98 -7.83
N GLY A 119 0.98 2.36 -7.00
CA GLY A 119 2.06 1.51 -6.53
C GLY A 119 3.29 1.49 -7.43
N ILE A 120 3.36 2.35 -8.44
CA ILE A 120 4.54 2.60 -9.28
C ILE A 120 5.09 3.99 -8.92
N PRO A 121 6.35 4.10 -8.47
CA PRO A 121 6.95 5.40 -8.16
C PRO A 121 7.00 6.33 -9.38
N ASP A 122 6.79 7.63 -9.16
CA ASP A 122 6.67 8.68 -10.19
C ASP A 122 7.83 8.70 -11.18
N ASP A 123 9.06 8.40 -10.72
CA ASP A 123 10.27 8.42 -11.55
C ASP A 123 10.35 7.23 -12.52
N CYS A 124 9.60 6.15 -12.28
CA CYS A 124 9.46 5.01 -13.17
C CYS A 124 8.02 4.78 -13.66
N ASP A 125 7.10 5.67 -13.31
CA ASP A 125 5.73 5.67 -13.78
C ASP A 125 5.60 6.41 -15.13
N PRO A 126 5.24 5.72 -16.23
CA PRO A 126 4.99 6.38 -17.51
C PRO A 126 3.70 7.21 -17.53
N LEU A 127 2.81 7.05 -16.54
CA LEU A 127 1.50 7.69 -16.43
C LEU A 127 1.29 8.19 -14.98
N ASN A 128 1.98 9.28 -14.58
CA ASN A 128 1.92 9.89 -13.24
C ASN A 128 0.54 10.50 -12.87
N CYS A 129 -0.55 9.89 -13.32
CA CYS A 129 -1.91 10.36 -13.15
C CYS A 129 -2.92 9.28 -13.48
N THR A 130 -4.08 9.38 -12.83
CA THR A 130 -5.16 8.44 -13.04
C THR A 130 -5.84 8.67 -14.40
N PRO A 131 -5.88 7.68 -15.31
CA PRO A 131 -6.58 7.81 -16.58
C PRO A 131 -8.08 7.99 -16.40
N ALA A 132 -8.64 9.00 -17.07
CA ALA A 132 -10.06 9.30 -17.04
C ALA A 132 -10.66 9.28 -18.44
N THR A 133 -11.96 8.96 -18.52
CA THR A 133 -12.70 8.96 -19.78
C THR A 133 -14.02 9.70 -19.61
N ASN A 134 -14.28 10.65 -20.51
CA ASN A 134 -15.50 11.43 -20.57
C ASN A 134 -16.16 11.31 -21.95
N ASN A 135 -17.42 11.72 -22.08
CA ASN A 135 -18.13 11.75 -23.35
C ASN A 135 -18.77 13.13 -23.56
N PHE A 136 -18.76 13.62 -24.80
CA PHE A 136 -19.51 14.83 -25.14
C PHE A 136 -21.02 14.58 -24.97
N PRO A 137 -21.75 15.49 -24.30
CA PRO A 137 -23.20 15.35 -24.11
C PRO A 137 -24.00 15.23 -25.41
N SER A 138 -23.52 15.85 -26.48
CA SER A 138 -24.14 15.83 -27.80
C SER A 138 -23.20 15.16 -28.80
N ASN A 139 -23.44 13.89 -29.08
CA ASN A 139 -22.67 13.10 -30.05
C ASN A 139 -23.59 12.09 -30.76
N PRO A 140 -23.85 12.22 -32.08
CA PRO A 140 -23.30 13.21 -33.01
C PRO A 140 -23.67 14.66 -32.65
N LEU A 141 -22.77 15.59 -32.96
CA LEU A 141 -23.06 17.02 -32.90
C LEU A 141 -23.69 17.42 -34.24
N THR A 142 -24.96 17.82 -34.21
CA THR A 142 -25.70 18.21 -35.41
C THR A 142 -26.02 19.71 -35.43
N HIS A 143 -25.93 20.34 -36.61
CA HIS A 143 -26.29 21.74 -36.81
C HIS A 143 -27.16 21.94 -38.05
N GLN A 144 -28.10 22.89 -38.00
CA GLN A 144 -28.93 23.28 -39.13
C GLN A 144 -29.21 24.78 -39.10
N GLY A 145 -29.15 25.42 -40.28
CA GLY A 145 -29.48 26.83 -40.44
C GLY A 145 -28.28 27.74 -40.17
N THR A 146 -28.53 28.93 -39.65
CA THR A 146 -27.49 29.92 -39.32
C THR A 146 -26.92 29.70 -37.92
N GLY A 147 -25.65 30.07 -37.72
CA GLY A 147 -25.01 30.08 -36.41
C GLY A 147 -24.13 28.86 -36.19
N SER A 148 -24.10 28.34 -34.96
CA SER A 148 -23.26 27.22 -34.55
C SER A 148 -23.98 26.31 -33.55
N ALA A 149 -23.78 25.00 -33.65
CA ALA A 149 -24.06 24.08 -32.54
C ALA A 149 -22.80 23.88 -31.71
N THR A 150 -22.92 23.76 -30.38
CA THR A 150 -21.77 23.54 -29.49
C THR A 150 -22.02 22.39 -28.52
N THR A 151 -20.96 21.71 -28.12
CA THR A 151 -20.96 20.75 -27.03
C THR A 151 -19.66 20.88 -26.24
N SER A 152 -19.73 20.70 -24.92
CA SER A 152 -18.58 20.90 -24.04
C SER A 152 -18.48 19.78 -23.01
N VAL A 153 -17.25 19.44 -22.65
CA VAL A 153 -16.92 18.59 -21.50
C VAL A 153 -16.21 19.46 -20.47
N MET A 154 -16.67 19.39 -19.24
CA MET A 154 -16.01 20.00 -18.08
C MET A 154 -15.21 18.92 -17.37
N PHE A 155 -13.99 19.25 -16.95
CA PHE A 155 -13.12 18.32 -16.23
C PHE A 155 -13.05 18.67 -14.75
N PRO A 156 -12.77 17.70 -13.87
CA PRO A 156 -12.40 17.98 -12.50
C PRO A 156 -11.10 18.80 -12.43
N PRO A 157 -10.78 19.40 -11.26
CA PRO A 157 -9.48 20.03 -11.03
C PRO A 157 -8.30 19.09 -11.35
N ASN A 158 -7.17 19.66 -11.77
CA ASN A 158 -5.93 18.96 -12.08
C ASN A 158 -6.04 17.93 -13.22
N ASN A 159 -7.01 18.11 -14.11
CA ASN A 159 -7.10 17.31 -15.32
C ASN A 159 -6.16 17.85 -16.41
N GLN A 160 -5.38 16.97 -17.02
CA GLN A 160 -4.43 17.29 -18.07
C GLN A 160 -4.51 16.31 -19.26
N ASP A 161 -3.76 16.62 -20.31
CA ASP A 161 -3.46 15.72 -21.44
C ASP A 161 -4.70 15.12 -22.11
N VAL A 162 -5.60 16.01 -22.54
CA VAL A 162 -6.88 15.66 -23.15
C VAL A 162 -6.68 15.22 -24.60
N SER A 163 -7.23 14.05 -24.97
CA SER A 163 -7.25 13.57 -26.36
C SER A 163 -8.60 12.98 -26.79
N PHE A 164 -8.97 13.23 -28.04
CA PHE A 164 -10.15 12.65 -28.70
C PHE A 164 -10.07 12.80 -30.22
N THR A 165 -10.90 12.08 -30.96
CA THR A 165 -11.00 12.16 -32.41
C THR A 165 -12.35 12.76 -32.82
N ILE A 166 -12.35 13.67 -33.78
CA ILE A 166 -13.54 14.15 -34.50
C ILE A 166 -13.57 13.45 -35.85
N SER A 167 -14.70 12.90 -36.24
CA SER A 167 -14.88 12.14 -37.49
C SER A 167 -16.18 12.53 -38.18
N ASN A 168 -16.36 12.03 -39.42
CA ASN A 168 -17.47 12.38 -40.30
C ASN A 168 -17.51 13.87 -40.65
N LEU A 169 -16.36 14.55 -40.73
CA LEU A 169 -16.34 15.87 -41.36
C LEU A 169 -16.52 15.68 -42.87
N ASP A 170 -17.45 16.40 -43.47
CA ASP A 170 -17.62 16.40 -44.91
C ASP A 170 -17.98 17.77 -45.48
N ALA A 171 -18.04 17.82 -46.82
CA ALA A 171 -18.38 19.03 -47.54
C ALA A 171 -19.10 18.70 -48.84
N LYS A 172 -20.00 19.58 -49.22
CA LYS A 172 -20.73 19.54 -50.48
C LYS A 172 -20.68 20.92 -51.13
N GLU A 173 -19.65 21.15 -51.93
CA GLU A 173 -19.43 22.47 -52.54
C GLU A 173 -20.07 22.60 -53.94
N ASN A 174 -20.56 21.49 -54.49
CA ASN A 174 -21.13 21.41 -55.84
C ASN A 174 -22.61 21.03 -55.81
N GLY A 175 -23.32 21.34 -56.91
CA GLY A 175 -24.76 21.06 -57.05
C GLY A 175 -25.65 22.24 -56.65
N ASN A 176 -26.85 21.97 -56.12
CA ASN A 176 -27.83 23.01 -55.76
C ASN A 176 -27.24 23.97 -54.69
N PRO A 177 -27.13 25.29 -54.95
CA PRO A 177 -26.57 26.25 -54.01
C PRO A 177 -27.17 26.19 -52.61
N GLY A 178 -28.49 26.01 -52.48
CA GLY A 178 -29.16 25.94 -51.17
C GLY A 178 -29.01 24.61 -50.44
N LYS A 179 -28.16 23.71 -50.94
CA LYS A 179 -27.81 22.41 -50.33
C LYS A 179 -26.30 22.22 -50.23
N ARG A 180 -25.53 23.30 -50.42
CA ARG A 180 -24.08 23.28 -50.26
C ARG A 180 -23.75 23.55 -48.81
N TYR A 181 -22.69 22.93 -48.34
CA TYR A 181 -22.21 23.12 -46.99
C TYR A 181 -20.76 22.69 -46.89
N ILE A 182 -20.08 23.18 -45.85
CA ILE A 182 -18.79 22.67 -45.41
C ILE A 182 -18.90 22.49 -43.90
N ASP A 183 -18.63 21.30 -43.38
CA ASP A 183 -18.50 21.14 -41.93
C ASP A 183 -17.27 21.92 -41.47
N LEU A 184 -17.50 23.01 -40.71
CA LEU A 184 -16.43 23.79 -40.11
C LEU A 184 -16.49 23.61 -38.59
N VAL A 185 -15.52 22.87 -38.08
CA VAL A 185 -15.40 22.54 -36.66
C VAL A 185 -14.35 23.42 -36.01
N THR A 186 -14.73 24.15 -34.96
CA THR A 186 -13.81 24.91 -34.12
C THR A 186 -13.67 24.23 -32.77
N VAL A 187 -12.44 23.95 -32.36
CA VAL A 187 -12.13 23.36 -31.05
C VAL A 187 -11.47 24.43 -30.17
N THR A 188 -12.09 24.73 -29.04
CA THR A 188 -11.54 25.59 -28.00
C THR A 188 -11.47 24.85 -26.68
N TYR A 189 -10.61 25.31 -25.78
CA TYR A 189 -10.49 24.74 -24.44
C TYR A 189 -10.16 25.83 -23.42
N VAL A 190 -10.43 25.57 -22.16
CA VAL A 190 -10.00 26.43 -21.04
C VAL A 190 -8.80 25.76 -20.39
N ASP A 191 -7.66 26.45 -20.34
CA ASP A 191 -6.43 25.94 -19.73
C ASP A 191 -6.49 25.99 -18.19
N GLY A 192 -5.46 25.46 -17.51
CA GLY A 192 -5.33 25.49 -16.05
C GLY A 192 -5.42 26.88 -15.43
N ASN A 193 -5.10 27.95 -16.17
CA ASN A 193 -5.18 29.34 -15.70
C ASN A 193 -6.58 29.96 -15.89
N GLY A 194 -7.55 29.21 -16.42
CA GLY A 194 -8.89 29.70 -16.73
C GLY A 194 -8.96 30.51 -18.02
N SER A 195 -7.90 30.52 -18.85
CA SER A 195 -7.88 31.23 -20.12
C SER A 195 -8.41 30.35 -21.25
N THR A 196 -9.26 30.93 -22.10
CA THR A 196 -9.78 30.22 -23.29
C THR A 196 -8.74 30.24 -24.40
N GLN A 197 -8.35 29.05 -24.86
CA GLN A 197 -7.44 28.82 -25.97
C GLN A 197 -8.19 28.23 -27.15
N THR A 198 -7.72 28.53 -28.37
CA THR A 198 -8.21 27.87 -29.60
C THR A 198 -7.21 26.81 -30.00
N TYR A 199 -7.63 25.55 -30.00
CA TYR A 199 -6.80 24.44 -30.47
C TYR A 199 -6.66 24.47 -31.99
N GLY A 200 -7.78 24.64 -32.69
CA GLY A 200 -7.78 24.68 -34.15
C GLY A 200 -9.16 24.81 -34.77
N VAL A 201 -9.16 25.08 -36.07
CA VAL A 201 -10.35 25.11 -36.91
C VAL A 201 -10.15 24.13 -38.07
N PHE A 202 -11.09 23.21 -38.25
CA PHE A 202 -11.00 22.09 -39.17
C PHE A 202 -12.16 22.10 -40.16
N SER A 203 -11.85 21.85 -41.43
CA SER A 203 -12.81 21.92 -42.53
C SER A 203 -13.02 20.55 -43.17
N GLY A 204 -14.28 20.14 -43.31
CA GLY A 204 -14.71 18.95 -44.01
C GLY A 204 -14.36 18.93 -45.50
N SER A 205 -13.99 20.07 -46.08
CA SER A 205 -13.45 20.14 -47.45
C SER A 205 -12.04 19.53 -47.58
N ASN A 206 -11.28 19.52 -46.48
CA ASN A 206 -9.86 19.14 -46.46
C ASN A 206 -9.60 17.83 -45.72
N THR A 207 -10.44 17.49 -44.73
CA THR A 207 -10.26 16.29 -43.91
C THR A 207 -11.61 15.69 -43.53
N SER A 208 -11.63 14.38 -43.32
CA SER A 208 -12.79 13.65 -42.79
C SER A 208 -12.67 13.27 -41.31
N SER A 209 -11.47 13.42 -40.75
CA SER A 209 -11.17 13.07 -39.36
C SER A 209 -10.02 13.91 -38.81
N VAL A 210 -10.05 14.22 -37.52
CA VAL A 210 -9.03 15.01 -36.82
C VAL A 210 -8.76 14.38 -35.46
N ASN A 211 -7.49 14.16 -35.13
CA ASN A 211 -7.08 13.82 -33.78
C ASN A 211 -6.71 15.10 -33.03
N VAL A 212 -7.39 15.33 -31.91
CA VAL A 212 -7.15 16.47 -31.03
C VAL A 212 -6.37 15.97 -29.84
N ASN A 213 -5.18 16.53 -29.62
CA ASN A 213 -4.32 16.24 -28.47
C ASN A 213 -3.91 17.57 -27.83
N ILE A 214 -4.39 17.85 -26.61
CA ILE A 214 -4.13 19.06 -25.85
C ILE A 214 -3.29 18.67 -24.64
N ALA A 215 -2.02 19.08 -24.62
CA ALA A 215 -1.10 18.80 -23.51
C ALA A 215 -1.23 19.81 -22.36
N GLY A 216 -0.96 19.35 -21.15
CA GLY A 216 -1.02 20.16 -19.93
C GLY A 216 -2.43 20.36 -19.40
N ASP A 217 -2.59 21.27 -18.42
CA ASP A 217 -3.84 21.46 -17.68
C ASP A 217 -5.00 21.96 -18.53
N VAL A 218 -6.15 21.28 -18.44
CA VAL A 218 -7.39 21.59 -19.16
C VAL A 218 -8.60 21.49 -18.24
N GLN A 219 -9.32 22.61 -18.09
CA GLN A 219 -10.56 22.70 -17.30
C GLN A 219 -11.81 22.34 -18.11
N SER A 220 -11.81 22.62 -19.42
CA SER A 220 -12.92 22.22 -20.30
C SER A 220 -12.50 22.21 -21.76
N VAL A 221 -13.20 21.40 -22.57
CA VAL A 221 -13.10 21.43 -24.05
C VAL A 221 -14.47 21.73 -24.62
N THR A 222 -14.52 22.61 -25.62
CA THR A 222 -15.72 22.95 -26.39
C THR A 222 -15.48 22.69 -27.86
N VAL A 223 -16.43 21.98 -28.49
CA VAL A 223 -16.47 21.74 -29.93
C VAL A 223 -17.65 22.51 -30.50
N ALA A 224 -17.40 23.34 -31.51
CA ALA A 224 -18.43 24.10 -32.22
C ALA A 224 -18.49 23.64 -33.69
N LEU A 225 -19.70 23.37 -34.19
CA LEU A 225 -19.98 23.03 -35.58
C LEU A 225 -20.76 24.17 -36.24
N THR A 226 -20.22 24.68 -37.34
CA THR A 226 -20.80 25.74 -38.18
C THR A 226 -20.78 25.32 -39.64
N ASP A 227 -21.62 25.93 -40.47
CA ASP A 227 -21.43 25.86 -41.91
C ASP A 227 -20.30 26.80 -42.35
N GLY A 228 -19.23 26.24 -42.89
CA GLY A 228 -18.08 26.97 -43.44
C GLY A 228 -18.25 27.44 -44.89
N TYR A 229 -19.34 27.06 -45.58
CA TYR A 229 -19.54 27.46 -46.97
C TYR A 229 -20.06 28.90 -47.08
N ASP A 230 -21.19 29.20 -46.43
CA ASP A 230 -21.78 30.54 -46.42
C ASP A 230 -22.34 30.96 -45.05
N GLY A 231 -22.14 30.14 -44.02
CA GLY A 231 -22.62 30.40 -42.65
C GLY A 231 -24.06 29.97 -42.42
N ASN A 232 -24.69 29.28 -43.39
CA ASN A 232 -26.07 28.82 -43.29
C ASN A 232 -26.30 27.51 -44.07
N SER A 233 -26.37 26.38 -43.34
CA SER A 233 -26.66 25.08 -43.98
C SER A 233 -28.10 24.94 -44.50
N GLY A 234 -28.98 25.91 -44.23
CA GLY A 234 -30.37 25.94 -44.66
C GLY A 234 -31.16 24.73 -44.15
N ASN A 235 -31.49 23.81 -45.05
CA ASN A 235 -32.22 22.57 -44.72
C ASN A 235 -31.31 21.33 -44.62
N GLU A 236 -30.01 21.47 -44.89
CA GLU A 236 -29.06 20.39 -44.72
C GLU A 236 -28.61 20.34 -43.26
N VAL A 237 -28.58 19.13 -42.70
CA VAL A 237 -28.15 18.89 -41.33
C VAL A 237 -26.70 18.47 -41.36
N LEU A 238 -25.82 19.33 -40.84
CA LEU A 238 -24.42 19.01 -40.59
C LEU A 238 -24.33 18.03 -39.42
N SER A 239 -23.38 17.12 -39.44
CA SER A 239 -23.26 16.10 -38.39
C SER A 239 -21.84 15.56 -38.27
N VAL A 240 -21.17 15.88 -37.17
CA VAL A 240 -19.86 15.31 -36.84
C VAL A 240 -19.95 14.38 -35.63
N ASN A 241 -19.10 13.35 -35.61
CA ASN A 241 -18.98 12.42 -34.51
C ASN A 241 -17.72 12.72 -33.70
N MET A 242 -17.77 12.51 -32.39
CA MET A 242 -16.59 12.55 -31.51
C MET A 242 -16.37 11.18 -30.86
N SER A 243 -15.12 10.80 -30.63
CA SER A 243 -14.81 9.67 -29.74
C SER A 243 -15.10 10.04 -28.28
N SER A 244 -14.93 9.07 -27.38
CA SER A 244 -14.73 9.39 -25.97
C SER A 244 -13.50 10.27 -25.81
N VAL A 245 -13.52 11.10 -24.78
CA VAL A 245 -12.44 12.01 -24.40
C VAL A 245 -11.58 11.31 -23.35
N SER A 246 -10.34 11.00 -23.72
CA SER A 246 -9.33 10.50 -22.79
C SER A 246 -8.63 11.68 -22.13
N SER A 247 -8.38 11.59 -20.84
CA SER A 247 -7.60 12.58 -20.09
C SER A 247 -6.88 11.93 -18.93
N CYS A 248 -6.04 12.68 -18.25
CA CYS A 248 -5.34 12.24 -17.07
C CYS A 248 -5.67 13.16 -15.91
N ILE A 249 -6.09 12.63 -14.77
CA ILE A 249 -6.35 13.42 -13.58
C ILE A 249 -5.12 13.30 -12.70
N GLN A 250 -4.36 14.39 -12.61
CA GLN A 250 -3.29 14.46 -11.64
C GLN A 250 -3.91 14.38 -10.24
N PRO A 251 -3.36 13.55 -9.36
CA PRO A 251 -3.68 13.59 -7.95
C PRO A 251 -3.55 15.04 -7.50
N SER A 252 -4.59 15.58 -6.89
CA SER A 252 -4.49 16.91 -6.31
C SER A 252 -3.34 16.90 -5.34
N ALA A 253 -2.28 17.67 -5.62
CA ALA A 253 -1.19 17.91 -4.70
C ALA A 253 -1.83 18.26 -3.36
N LEU A 254 -1.94 17.26 -2.48
CA LEU A 254 -2.13 17.51 -1.08
C LEU A 254 -0.93 18.37 -0.70
N PRO A 255 -1.12 19.46 0.07
CA PRO A 255 -0.04 20.38 0.37
C PRO A 255 1.17 19.56 0.83
N GLU A 256 2.27 19.72 0.09
CA GLU A 256 3.56 19.06 0.26
C GLU A 256 3.88 18.99 1.76
N GLY A 257 3.69 17.79 2.33
CA GLY A 257 3.49 17.60 3.78
C GLY A 257 2.36 16.64 4.19
N ALA A 258 1.74 15.90 3.27
CA ALA A 258 0.72 14.90 3.57
C ALA A 258 1.12 13.47 3.17
N LEU A 259 2.35 13.07 3.48
CA LEU A 259 2.63 11.68 3.83
C LEU A 259 2.91 11.65 5.34
N GLU A 260 1.84 11.61 6.14
CA GLU A 260 1.94 11.07 7.48
C GLU A 260 0.71 10.19 7.70
N GLU A 261 1.00 8.92 7.98
CA GLU A 261 0.11 7.80 8.26
C GLU A 261 -1.33 8.18 8.58
N ALA A 262 -2.27 7.63 7.80
CA ALA A 262 -3.68 7.43 8.17
C ALA A 262 -4.19 8.45 9.20
N ALA A 263 -4.45 9.69 8.77
CA ALA A 263 -4.94 10.78 9.62
C ALA A 263 -5.80 10.22 10.76
N VAL A 264 -5.24 10.24 11.97
CA VAL A 264 -5.89 9.67 13.14
C VAL A 264 -7.13 10.54 13.40
N ASP A 265 -8.28 10.12 12.86
CA ASP A 265 -9.60 10.76 12.94
C ASP A 265 -10.20 10.70 14.36
N TYR A 266 -9.34 10.52 15.36
CA TYR A 266 -9.66 10.50 16.77
C TYR A 266 -8.38 10.73 17.60
N ARG A 267 -8.53 11.21 18.83
CA ARG A 267 -7.44 11.26 19.81
C ARG A 267 -7.95 10.72 21.13
N ILE A 268 -7.12 9.93 21.81
CA ILE A 268 -7.41 9.49 23.16
C ILE A 268 -6.52 10.29 24.10
N PHE A 269 -7.12 10.86 25.13
CA PHE A 269 -6.47 11.57 26.23
C PHE A 269 -6.60 10.72 27.49
N PRO A 270 -5.64 9.82 27.78
CA PRO A 270 -5.58 9.10 29.04
C PRO A 270 -5.46 10.07 30.21
N ASN A 271 -6.14 9.77 31.32
CA ASN A 271 -5.88 10.44 32.60
C ASN A 271 -5.09 9.49 33.52
N PRO A 272 -3.77 9.67 33.67
CA PRO A 272 -2.96 8.80 34.53
C PRO A 272 -3.16 9.05 36.04
N PHE A 273 -4.10 9.93 36.43
CA PHE A 273 -4.41 10.26 37.82
C PHE A 273 -5.88 10.03 38.19
N SER A 274 -6.68 9.45 37.29
CA SER A 274 -8.11 9.24 37.49
C SER A 274 -8.60 8.00 36.75
N ASP A 275 -9.79 7.55 37.11
CA ASP A 275 -10.51 6.44 36.47
C ASP A 275 -11.15 6.81 35.12
N GLU A 276 -10.89 8.01 34.59
CA GLU A 276 -11.51 8.52 33.38
C GLU A 276 -10.51 8.73 32.22
N PHE A 277 -11.02 8.77 31.00
CA PHE A 277 -10.27 9.23 29.84
C PHE A 277 -11.21 9.85 28.83
N THR A 278 -10.67 10.68 27.94
CA THR A 278 -11.47 11.35 26.90
C THR A 278 -11.06 10.87 25.52
N VAL A 279 -12.06 10.62 24.67
CA VAL A 279 -11.88 10.41 23.24
C VAL A 279 -12.39 11.64 22.51
N GLU A 280 -11.52 12.29 21.77
CA GLU A 280 -11.85 13.31 20.78
C GLU A 280 -12.02 12.61 19.42
N LEU A 281 -13.06 12.97 18.69
CA LEU A 281 -13.33 12.55 17.32
C LEU A 281 -13.28 13.81 16.45
N ASP A 282 -12.62 13.76 15.29
CA ASP A 282 -12.41 14.95 14.46
C ASP A 282 -13.73 15.55 13.95
N GLN A 283 -14.78 14.72 13.81
CA GLN A 283 -16.13 15.16 13.46
C GLN A 283 -17.21 14.30 14.13
N ALA A 284 -18.33 14.94 14.49
CA ALA A 284 -19.55 14.26 14.90
C ALA A 284 -20.11 13.39 13.76
N GLN A 285 -20.19 12.06 13.97
CA GLN A 285 -20.70 11.10 13.00
C GLN A 285 -21.74 10.17 13.62
N GLU A 286 -22.75 9.77 12.85
CA GLU A 286 -23.78 8.82 13.30
C GLU A 286 -23.24 7.38 13.29
N GLY A 287 -23.61 6.57 14.29
CA GLY A 287 -23.27 5.14 14.34
C GLY A 287 -21.88 4.82 14.92
N VAL A 288 -21.25 5.76 15.62
CA VAL A 288 -19.94 5.54 16.26
C VAL A 288 -20.11 4.85 17.61
N GLN A 289 -19.30 3.82 17.88
CA GLN A 289 -19.26 3.15 19.19
C GLN A 289 -17.84 3.10 19.75
N ILE A 290 -17.73 3.31 21.05
CA ILE A 290 -16.49 3.15 21.81
C ILE A 290 -16.64 1.93 22.71
N ILE A 291 -15.76 0.94 22.55
CA ILE A 291 -15.76 -0.31 23.31
C ILE A 291 -14.46 -0.38 24.11
N VAL A 292 -14.57 -0.54 25.42
CA VAL A 292 -13.45 -0.70 26.34
C VAL A 292 -13.41 -2.14 26.82
N ALA A 293 -12.29 -2.82 26.64
CA ALA A 293 -12.06 -4.20 27.05
C ALA A 293 -10.81 -4.32 27.95
N ASP A 294 -10.79 -5.32 28.82
CA ASP A 294 -9.61 -5.67 29.63
C ASP A 294 -8.61 -6.53 28.83
N THR A 295 -7.48 -6.85 29.45
CA THR A 295 -6.42 -7.67 28.83
C THR A 295 -6.82 -9.13 28.57
N TYR A 296 -7.96 -9.58 29.11
CA TYR A 296 -8.55 -10.89 28.83
C TYR A 296 -9.63 -10.82 27.73
N GLY A 297 -9.84 -9.64 27.12
CA GLY A 297 -10.83 -9.42 26.07
C GLY A 297 -12.26 -9.25 26.59
N ARG A 298 -12.46 -9.10 27.89
CA ARG A 298 -13.80 -8.86 28.45
C ARG A 298 -14.17 -7.39 28.28
N ILE A 299 -15.33 -7.13 27.69
CA ILE A 299 -15.88 -5.77 27.57
C ILE A 299 -16.21 -5.25 28.97
N VAL A 300 -15.56 -4.15 29.33
CA VAL A 300 -15.72 -3.43 30.59
C VAL A 300 -16.74 -2.31 30.43
N LYS A 301 -16.73 -1.62 29.29
CA LYS A 301 -17.68 -0.54 28.99
C LYS A 301 -17.93 -0.43 27.49
N GLN A 302 -19.14 -0.05 27.10
CA GLN A 302 -19.50 0.27 25.73
C GLN A 302 -20.37 1.51 25.71
N VAL A 303 -20.03 2.47 24.87
CA VAL A 303 -20.70 3.77 24.77
C VAL A 303 -21.05 4.04 23.31
N ASP A 304 -22.27 4.51 23.08
CA ASP A 304 -22.69 5.10 21.81
C ASP A 304 -22.19 6.54 21.77
N ALA A 305 -21.30 6.81 20.82
CA ALA A 305 -20.66 8.11 20.61
C ALA A 305 -21.23 8.83 19.37
N SER A 306 -22.41 8.40 18.89
CA SER A 306 -23.04 8.98 17.71
C SER A 306 -23.27 10.47 17.87
N ASN A 307 -22.85 11.23 16.86
CA ASN A 307 -22.96 12.69 16.78
C ASN A 307 -22.25 13.46 17.92
N GLN A 308 -21.21 12.86 18.51
CA GLN A 308 -20.37 13.51 19.53
C GLN A 308 -18.95 13.70 19.01
N GLU A 309 -18.35 14.85 19.28
CA GLU A 309 -16.93 15.13 19.00
C GLU A 309 -16.04 14.86 20.21
N TRP A 310 -16.59 14.91 21.41
CA TRP A 310 -15.87 14.69 22.66
C TRP A 310 -16.65 13.74 23.54
N VAL A 311 -16.03 12.62 23.91
CA VAL A 311 -16.65 11.59 24.76
C VAL A 311 -15.71 11.28 25.92
N THR A 312 -16.11 11.67 27.13
CA THR A 312 -15.40 11.31 28.37
C THR A 312 -16.02 10.05 28.97
N LEU A 313 -15.20 9.03 29.20
CA LEU A 313 -15.60 7.77 29.80
C LEU A 313 -15.05 7.70 31.22
N HIS A 314 -15.93 7.66 32.21
CA HIS A 314 -15.58 7.43 33.62
C HIS A 314 -15.70 5.93 33.94
N LEU A 315 -14.69 5.31 34.55
CA LEU A 315 -14.63 3.86 34.77
C LEU A 315 -14.66 3.46 36.26
N ALA A 316 -14.95 4.37 37.19
CA ALA A 316 -14.89 4.13 38.64
C ALA A 316 -15.68 2.91 39.11
N ASN A 317 -16.80 2.59 38.44
CA ASN A 317 -17.65 1.44 38.76
C ASN A 317 -17.35 0.20 37.89
N ASP A 318 -16.50 0.37 36.88
CA ASP A 318 -16.25 -0.57 35.81
C ASP A 318 -14.87 -1.25 35.99
N VAL A 319 -13.90 -0.56 36.57
CA VAL A 319 -12.57 -1.07 36.95
C VAL A 319 -12.26 -0.79 38.42
N ASN A 320 -11.73 -1.78 39.15
CA ASN A 320 -11.49 -1.69 40.60
C ASN A 320 -10.00 -1.62 41.01
N ARG A 321 -9.11 -1.48 40.03
CA ARG A 321 -7.65 -1.39 40.21
C ARG A 321 -7.03 -0.74 38.98
N SER A 322 -5.84 -0.19 39.14
CA SER A 322 -5.03 0.26 38.00
C SER A 322 -4.73 -0.91 37.06
N GLN A 323 -5.04 -0.75 35.77
CA GLN A 323 -4.82 -1.79 34.76
C GLN A 323 -4.74 -1.20 33.35
N LEU A 324 -4.13 -1.97 32.44
CA LEU A 324 -4.14 -1.68 31.01
C LEU A 324 -5.49 -2.10 30.43
N LEU A 325 -6.08 -1.24 29.61
CA LEU A 325 -7.32 -1.49 28.88
C LEU A 325 -7.10 -1.27 27.38
N PHE A 326 -7.92 -1.93 26.58
CA PHE A 326 -7.99 -1.76 25.14
C PHE A 326 -9.25 -0.98 24.78
N VAL A 327 -9.09 0.15 24.11
CA VAL A 327 -10.18 1.02 23.65
C VAL A 327 -10.31 0.86 22.15
N THR A 328 -11.43 0.31 21.70
CA THR A 328 -11.76 0.11 20.29
C THR A 328 -12.81 1.11 19.85
N ILE A 329 -12.52 1.85 18.78
CA ILE A 329 -13.44 2.80 18.16
C ILE A 329 -13.99 2.16 16.88
N VAL A 330 -15.30 1.96 16.86
CA VAL A 330 -16.05 1.35 15.76
C VAL A 330 -16.79 2.46 15.03
N ARG A 331 -16.56 2.58 13.72
CA ARG A 331 -17.17 3.60 12.86
C ARG A 331 -17.79 2.96 11.62
N PRO A 332 -18.89 3.50 11.07
CA PRO A 332 -19.43 3.04 9.81
C PRO A 332 -18.43 3.26 8.66
N ASN A 333 -18.30 2.28 7.76
CA ASN A 333 -17.49 2.36 6.54
C ASN A 333 -15.98 2.63 6.76
N ARG A 334 -15.45 2.39 7.97
CA ARG A 334 -14.00 2.46 8.27
C ARG A 334 -13.54 1.21 8.99
N LYS A 335 -12.22 0.94 8.96
CA LYS A 335 -11.62 -0.11 9.79
C LYS A 335 -11.74 0.30 11.27
N ASN A 336 -12.09 -0.65 12.12
CA ASN A 336 -12.05 -0.47 13.57
C ASN A 336 -10.61 -0.28 14.01
N VAL A 337 -10.37 0.63 14.95
CA VAL A 337 -9.04 0.88 15.49
C VAL A 337 -9.05 0.62 16.99
N THR A 338 -7.97 0.04 17.50
CA THR A 338 -7.84 -0.34 18.91
C THR A 338 -6.56 0.23 19.47
N GLU A 339 -6.69 0.98 20.57
CA GLU A 339 -5.58 1.58 21.30
C GLU A 339 -5.47 1.02 22.72
N ARG A 340 -4.29 1.19 23.32
CA ARG A 340 -4.03 0.82 24.71
C ARG A 340 -4.07 2.04 25.63
N VAL A 341 -4.82 1.96 26.72
CA VAL A 341 -4.95 3.03 27.72
C VAL A 341 -4.64 2.46 29.09
N LEU A 342 -3.70 3.08 29.80
CA LEU A 342 -3.45 2.77 31.20
C LEU A 342 -4.37 3.63 32.06
N ILE A 343 -5.21 2.99 32.87
CA ILE A 343 -6.06 3.67 33.84
C ILE A 343 -5.49 3.43 35.24
N MET A 344 -5.43 4.49 36.03
CA MET A 344 -4.99 4.45 37.41
C MET A 344 -6.22 4.63 38.31
N ASN A 345 -6.43 3.69 39.24
CA ASN A 345 -7.51 3.79 40.22
C ASN A 345 -6.86 3.80 41.63
N GLU A 346 -7.24 4.79 42.46
CA GLU A 346 -6.75 4.95 43.84
C GLU A 346 -7.49 4.04 44.84
#